data_AF-A0A7C3P1S5-F1
#
_entry.id   AF-A0A7C3P1S5-F1
#
_cell.length_a   1.000
_cell.length_b   1.000
_cell.length_c   1.000
_cell.angle_alpha   90.00
_cell.angle_beta   90.00
_cell.angle_gamma   90.00
#
_symmetry.space_group_name_H-M   'P 1'
#
loop_
_entity.id
_entity.type
_entity.pdbx_description
1 polymer ?
#
loop_
_entity_poly.entity_id
_entity_poly.type
_entity_poly.pdbx_seq_one_letter_code
_entity_poly.pdbx_strand_id
1 'polypeptide(L)'
;MFCQRCRTEYDESRKYCRNCGSPLSANQKPSLGDTGYSPLVERRRIVRICPMCRLHFEVGNYCRICGSTLKYEDISPDEDPTQERRLVKSLSSEWFRLTKTKNELEICFRNLVEQRNALSEDTFNLTFQSNQVQLESLSRRLQEMEARLEAIRRSVSRKIGLLEEEYGSLQKRLDEVRSLRRSSAITFADYSSEKYDITRRMRSRMKRLKKYGKIISQLPDPLGKGSVSPIITRNLIRYQSSAIIGAILIIMALGAYLLWAKNPQFSRPQGSAQISQTKPSVQALLPVSPPEAREDETIKSLFETIRRANLEKNIDLFMSCYASDFNGRNKKKVATLETWDHFDYRSLSYDLKTLALTAHTALVRVKWRINISPKRGGPSEKATTVLDVSLKKEAGHWKIKKIEPVI
;
A
#
# COMPACT_ATOMS: atom_id res chain seq x y z
N MET A 1 22.39 -34.20 -23.22
CA MET A 1 23.86 -34.25 -23.36
C MET A 1 24.47 -32.94 -22.85
N PHE A 2 25.57 -32.93 -22.10
CA PHE A 2 26.13 -31.72 -21.47
C PHE A 2 27.62 -31.51 -21.81
N CYS A 3 28.00 -30.26 -22.12
CA CYS A 3 29.41 -29.91 -22.33
C CYS A 3 30.06 -29.48 -21.02
N GLN A 4 31.05 -30.24 -20.53
CA GLN A 4 31.75 -29.90 -19.28
C GLN A 4 32.54 -28.58 -19.36
N ARG A 5 33.09 -28.24 -20.53
CA ARG A 5 33.83 -26.98 -20.73
C ARG A 5 32.93 -25.75 -20.79
N CYS A 6 31.91 -25.78 -21.65
CA CYS A 6 31.03 -24.62 -21.87
C CYS A 6 29.84 -24.54 -20.91
N ARG A 7 29.60 -25.60 -20.13
CA ARG A 7 28.43 -25.76 -19.25
C ARG A 7 27.09 -25.51 -19.95
N THR A 8 27.00 -25.92 -21.22
CA THR A 8 25.81 -25.77 -22.06
C THR A 8 25.17 -27.15 -22.29
N GLU A 9 23.84 -27.21 -22.15
CA GLU A 9 23.04 -28.42 -22.37
C GLU A 9 22.58 -28.49 -23.83
N TYR A 10 22.59 -29.70 -24.39
CA TYR A 10 22.24 -29.99 -25.77
C TYR A 10 21.30 -31.20 -25.82
N ASP A 11 20.46 -31.23 -26.87
CA ASP A 11 19.65 -32.40 -27.23
C ASP A 11 20.52 -33.64 -27.46
N GLU A 12 19.94 -34.81 -27.19
CA GLU A 12 20.63 -36.10 -27.17
C GLU A 12 21.20 -36.55 -28.52
N SER A 13 20.74 -35.96 -29.62
CA SER A 13 21.21 -36.27 -30.98
C SER A 13 22.63 -35.74 -31.28
N ARG A 14 23.21 -34.91 -30.41
CA ARG A 14 24.51 -34.29 -30.65
C ARG A 14 25.61 -34.90 -29.81
N LYS A 15 26.73 -35.20 -30.47
CA LYS A 15 27.93 -35.77 -29.84
C LYS A 15 28.98 -34.74 -29.43
N TYR A 16 28.95 -33.52 -29.99
CA TYR A 16 29.96 -32.48 -29.76
C TYR A 16 29.35 -31.10 -29.49
N CYS A 17 30.04 -30.29 -28.68
CA CYS A 17 29.64 -28.93 -28.35
C CYS A 17 29.83 -27.97 -29.53
N ARG A 18 28.79 -27.20 -29.90
CA ARG A 18 28.89 -26.20 -30.97
C ARG A 18 29.86 -25.06 -30.68
N ASN A 19 30.10 -24.73 -29.41
CA ASN A 19 30.96 -23.60 -29.05
C ASN A 19 32.44 -23.96 -28.97
N CYS A 20 32.79 -25.16 -28.50
CA CYS A 20 34.20 -25.52 -28.24
C CYS A 20 34.65 -26.84 -28.87
N GLY A 21 33.78 -27.53 -29.60
CA GLY A 21 34.08 -28.82 -30.26
C GLY A 21 34.29 -30.01 -29.31
N SER A 22 34.26 -29.81 -27.99
CA SER A 22 34.50 -30.89 -27.03
C SER A 22 33.34 -31.91 -27.01
N PRO A 23 33.62 -33.21 -26.80
CA PRO A 23 32.58 -34.23 -26.74
C PRO A 23 31.61 -33.96 -25.60
N LEU A 24 30.33 -34.25 -25.84
CA LEU A 24 29.27 -34.08 -24.86
C LEU A 24 29.12 -35.35 -24.02
N SER A 25 29.01 -35.18 -22.71
CA SER A 25 28.77 -36.29 -21.80
C SER A 25 27.26 -36.53 -21.65
N ALA A 26 26.83 -37.78 -21.71
CA ALA A 26 25.50 -38.16 -21.25
C ALA A 26 25.42 -37.83 -19.76
N ASN A 27 24.41 -37.06 -19.34
CA ASN A 27 24.21 -36.80 -17.92
C ASN A 27 24.00 -38.16 -17.24
N GLN A 28 24.96 -38.61 -16.44
CA GLN A 28 24.75 -39.74 -15.55
C GLN A 28 23.57 -39.36 -14.66
N LYS A 29 22.44 -40.06 -14.82
CA LYS A 29 21.32 -39.93 -13.89
C LYS A 29 21.88 -40.24 -12.50
N PRO A 30 21.78 -39.32 -11.53
CA PRO A 30 22.20 -39.61 -10.17
C PRO A 30 21.40 -40.82 -9.69
N SER A 31 22.09 -41.87 -9.25
CA SER A 31 21.48 -43.00 -8.58
C SER A 31 20.68 -42.49 -7.38
N LEU A 32 19.37 -42.77 -7.37
CA LEU A 32 18.47 -42.50 -6.25
C LEU A 32 19.02 -43.18 -5.00
N GLY A 33 19.60 -42.42 -4.08
CA GLY A 33 20.14 -42.99 -2.86
C GLY A 33 20.91 -42.02 -2.00
N ASP A 34 20.40 -40.79 -1.79
CA ASP A 34 20.72 -40.07 -0.57
C ASP A 34 19.76 -38.89 -0.35
N THR A 35 18.95 -38.97 0.72
CA THR A 35 18.12 -37.87 1.23
C THR A 35 18.99 -36.87 1.99
N GLY A 36 19.97 -36.30 1.32
CA GLY A 36 20.68 -35.09 1.75
C GLY A 36 20.08 -33.89 1.04
N TYR A 37 19.54 -32.93 1.81
CA TYR A 37 19.09 -31.63 1.31
C TYR A 37 20.18 -31.01 0.41
N SER A 38 20.04 -31.12 -0.91
CA SER A 38 20.97 -30.52 -1.84
C SER A 38 20.73 -29.00 -1.83
N PRO A 39 21.73 -28.16 -1.51
CA PRO A 39 21.56 -26.72 -1.56
C PRO A 39 21.16 -26.37 -2.99
N LEU A 40 20.02 -25.71 -3.16
CA LEU A 40 19.59 -25.14 -4.44
C LEU A 40 20.79 -24.41 -5.06
N VAL A 41 21.38 -24.99 -6.11
CA VAL A 41 22.46 -24.35 -6.87
C VAL A 41 21.82 -23.16 -7.58
N GLU A 42 21.88 -22.02 -6.93
CA GLU A 42 21.35 -20.75 -7.38
C GLU A 42 22.06 -20.37 -8.68
N ARG A 43 21.36 -20.54 -9.81
CA ARG A 43 21.86 -20.14 -11.13
C ARG A 43 21.97 -18.62 -11.17
N ARG A 44 23.13 -18.08 -10.76
CA ARG A 44 23.45 -16.65 -10.88
C ARG A 44 23.43 -16.28 -12.36
N ARG A 45 22.50 -15.41 -12.76
CA ARG A 45 22.56 -14.77 -14.07
C ARG A 45 23.62 -13.69 -14.00
N ILE A 46 24.77 -13.97 -14.60
CA ILE A 46 25.86 -13.01 -14.70
C ILE A 46 25.46 -11.96 -15.75
N VAL A 47 25.15 -10.75 -15.30
CA VAL A 47 24.87 -9.62 -16.20
C VAL A 47 26.14 -8.78 -16.33
N ARG A 48 26.48 -8.39 -17.56
CA ARG A 48 27.67 -7.59 -17.85
C ARG A 48 27.26 -6.16 -18.17
N ILE A 49 27.90 -5.18 -17.53
CA ILE A 49 27.56 -3.76 -17.70
C ILE A 49 28.71 -3.02 -18.38
N CYS A 50 28.37 -2.21 -19.38
CA CYS A 50 29.35 -1.34 -20.02
C CYS A 50 29.65 -0.14 -19.10
N PRO A 51 30.92 0.10 -18.72
CA PRO A 51 31.27 1.22 -17.84
C PRO A 51 31.00 2.59 -18.48
N MET A 52 31.09 2.68 -19.80
CA MET A 52 30.89 3.93 -20.54
C MET A 52 29.41 4.20 -20.83
N CYS A 53 28.69 3.19 -21.33
CA CYS A 53 27.29 3.36 -21.75
C CYS A 53 26.26 3.05 -20.66
N ARG A 54 26.68 2.41 -19.56
CA ARG A 54 25.80 1.88 -18.50
C ARG A 54 24.66 0.98 -19.01
N LEU A 55 24.91 0.28 -20.12
CA LEU A 55 23.98 -0.68 -20.71
C LEU A 55 24.31 -2.10 -20.25
N HIS A 56 23.25 -2.90 -20.05
CA HIS A 56 23.33 -4.31 -19.66
C HIS A 56 23.40 -5.22 -20.89
N PHE A 57 24.26 -6.22 -20.84
CA PHE A 57 24.43 -7.23 -21.89
C PHE A 57 24.42 -8.64 -21.26
N GLU A 58 23.66 -9.55 -21.88
CA GLU A 58 23.60 -10.96 -21.46
C GLU A 58 24.75 -11.79 -22.04
N VAL A 59 25.32 -11.38 -23.18
CA VAL A 59 26.38 -12.09 -23.91
C VAL A 59 27.39 -11.12 -24.53
N GLY A 60 28.65 -11.56 -24.59
CA GLY A 60 29.78 -10.81 -25.15
C GLY A 60 30.64 -10.13 -24.08
N ASN A 61 31.92 -9.87 -24.39
CA ASN A 61 32.88 -9.28 -23.46
C ASN A 61 33.08 -7.77 -23.69
N TYR A 62 32.47 -7.21 -24.75
CA TYR A 62 32.64 -5.84 -25.18
C TYR A 62 31.28 -5.20 -25.48
N CYS A 63 31.18 -3.89 -25.23
CA CYS A 63 30.00 -3.11 -25.56
C CYS A 63 29.86 -2.97 -27.07
N ARG A 64 28.71 -3.35 -27.61
CA ARG A 64 28.44 -3.20 -29.06
C ARG A 64 28.34 -1.75 -29.54
N ILE A 65 28.20 -0.80 -28.61
CA ILE A 65 28.06 0.63 -28.94
C ILE A 65 29.43 1.33 -28.91
N CYS A 66 30.22 1.14 -27.84
CA CYS A 66 31.47 1.88 -27.65
C CYS A 66 32.74 1.01 -27.66
N GLY A 67 32.62 -0.30 -27.85
CA GLY A 67 33.77 -1.23 -27.85
C GLY A 67 34.41 -1.49 -26.48
N SER A 68 34.03 -0.77 -25.41
CA SER A 68 34.62 -0.94 -24.08
C SER A 68 34.37 -2.33 -23.50
N THR A 69 35.33 -2.85 -22.74
CA THR A 69 35.18 -4.11 -21.99
C THR A 69 34.06 -4.01 -20.97
N LEU A 70 33.19 -5.02 -20.95
CA LEU A 70 32.09 -5.07 -20.00
C LEU A 70 32.60 -5.55 -18.65
N LYS A 71 32.16 -4.88 -17.58
CA LYS A 71 32.45 -5.31 -16.21
C LYS A 71 31.39 -6.29 -15.76
N TYR A 72 31.84 -7.33 -15.06
CA TYR A 72 30.96 -8.20 -14.31
C TYR A 72 30.47 -7.41 -13.11
N GLU A 73 29.17 -7.19 -13.07
CA GLU A 73 28.53 -6.76 -11.84
C GLU A 73 27.79 -7.99 -11.34
N ASP A 74 28.14 -8.45 -10.14
CA ASP A 74 27.30 -9.40 -9.42
C ASP A 74 26.01 -8.65 -9.08
N ILE A 75 25.12 -8.57 -10.06
CA ILE A 75 23.74 -8.23 -9.80
C ILE A 75 23.24 -9.40 -8.96
N SER A 76 23.24 -9.20 -7.64
CA SER A 76 22.51 -10.05 -6.71
C SER A 76 21.19 -10.36 -7.40
N PRO A 77 20.94 -11.62 -7.78
CA PRO A 77 19.81 -11.98 -8.63
C PRO A 77 18.60 -11.29 -8.03
N ASP A 78 18.00 -10.38 -8.81
CA ASP A 78 16.97 -9.46 -8.37
C ASP A 78 15.99 -10.22 -7.48
N GLU A 79 16.18 -10.10 -6.15
CA GLU A 79 15.71 -11.12 -5.21
C GLU A 79 14.23 -11.31 -5.49
N ASP A 80 13.86 -12.52 -5.91
CA ASP A 80 12.51 -12.78 -6.38
C ASP A 80 11.58 -12.31 -5.25
N PRO A 81 10.68 -11.33 -5.49
CA PRO A 81 9.74 -10.86 -4.49
C PRO A 81 8.94 -12.02 -3.86
N THR A 82 8.86 -13.16 -4.55
CA THR A 82 8.28 -14.40 -4.05
C THR A 82 9.06 -15.00 -2.86
N GLN A 83 10.39 -14.96 -2.86
CA GLN A 83 11.23 -15.47 -1.77
C GLN A 83 11.11 -14.61 -0.52
N GLU A 84 11.25 -13.29 -0.65
CA GLU A 84 11.04 -12.34 0.46
C GLU A 84 9.65 -12.52 1.06
N ARG A 85 8.62 -12.68 0.21
CA ARG A 85 7.25 -12.92 0.68
C ARG A 85 7.12 -14.21 1.49
N ARG A 86 7.78 -15.30 1.09
CA ARG A 86 7.79 -16.56 1.84
C ARG A 86 8.49 -16.39 3.18
N LEU A 87 9.62 -15.70 3.20
CA LEU A 87 10.38 -15.39 4.41
C LEU A 87 9.54 -14.55 5.38
N VAL A 88 8.91 -13.47 4.90
CA VAL A 88 7.99 -12.63 5.69
C VAL A 88 6.86 -13.46 6.26
N LYS A 89 6.21 -14.31 5.45
CA LYS A 89 5.12 -15.17 5.92
C LYS A 89 5.59 -16.11 7.04
N SER A 90 6.76 -16.73 6.87
CA SER A 90 7.36 -17.62 7.87
C SER A 90 7.66 -16.88 9.17
N LEU A 91 8.42 -15.78 9.10
CA LEU A 91 8.80 -14.98 10.26
C LEU A 91 7.59 -14.40 10.99
N SER A 92 6.62 -13.85 10.26
CA SER A 92 5.38 -13.34 10.86
C SER A 92 4.62 -14.45 11.59
N SER A 93 4.52 -15.66 11.02
CA SER A 93 3.82 -16.77 11.66
C SER A 93 4.49 -17.23 12.95
N GLU A 94 5.82 -17.28 12.98
CA GLU A 94 6.59 -17.64 14.17
C GLU A 94 6.51 -16.53 15.22
N TRP A 95 6.60 -15.25 14.83
CA TRP A 95 6.41 -14.11 15.73
C TRP A 95 5.03 -14.15 16.41
N PHE A 96 3.96 -14.46 15.66
CA PHE A 96 2.62 -14.63 16.24
C PHE A 96 2.57 -15.78 17.25
N ARG A 97 3.21 -16.92 16.95
CA ARG A 97 3.27 -18.07 17.88
C ARG A 97 3.99 -17.71 19.17
N LEU A 98 5.17 -17.07 19.07
CA LEU A 98 5.95 -16.65 20.23
C LEU A 98 5.21 -15.62 21.08
N THR A 99 4.53 -14.66 20.43
CA THR A 99 3.73 -13.65 21.12
C THR A 99 2.59 -14.30 21.90
N LYS A 100 1.91 -15.28 21.30
CA LYS A 100 0.85 -16.04 21.98
C LYS A 100 1.39 -16.77 23.20
N THR A 101 2.49 -17.52 23.07
CA THR A 101 3.10 -18.27 24.17
C THR A 101 3.59 -17.33 25.28
N LYS A 102 4.17 -16.18 24.94
CA LYS A 102 4.54 -15.16 25.92
C LYS A 102 3.32 -14.68 26.70
N ASN A 103 2.22 -14.33 26.02
CA ASN A 103 1.01 -13.85 26.68
C ASN A 103 0.38 -14.92 27.61
N GLU A 104 0.36 -16.18 27.18
CA GLU A 104 -0.08 -17.33 28.00
C GLU A 104 0.79 -17.46 29.26
N LEU A 105 2.11 -17.37 29.12
CA LEU A 105 3.06 -17.43 30.24
C LEU A 105 2.91 -16.22 31.18
N GLU A 106 2.67 -15.02 30.67
CA GLU A 106 2.39 -13.83 31.48
C GLU A 106 1.09 -13.97 32.30
N ILE A 107 0.05 -14.61 31.75
CA ILE A 107 -1.17 -14.94 32.49
C ILE A 107 -0.85 -15.92 33.61
N CYS A 108 -0.14 -17.02 33.31
CA CYS A 108 0.29 -17.99 34.32
C CYS A 108 1.13 -17.33 35.43
N PHE A 109 2.03 -16.41 35.05
CA PHE A 109 2.87 -15.67 35.99
C PHE A 109 2.05 -14.80 36.94
N ARG A 110 1.03 -14.08 36.43
CA ARG A 110 0.11 -13.31 37.28
C ARG A 110 -0.67 -14.20 38.25
N ASN A 111 -1.24 -15.30 37.75
CA ASN A 111 -1.98 -16.24 38.59
C ASN A 111 -1.09 -16.85 39.69
N LEU A 112 0.18 -17.16 39.37
CA LEU A 112 1.13 -17.67 40.35
C LEU A 112 1.39 -16.65 41.47
N VAL A 113 1.56 -15.37 41.11
CA VAL A 113 1.74 -14.27 42.07
C VAL A 113 0.51 -14.11 42.97
N GLU A 114 -0.70 -14.23 42.44
CA GLU A 114 -1.95 -14.19 43.21
C GLU A 114 -2.06 -15.37 44.20
N GLN A 115 -1.51 -16.53 43.85
CA GLN A 115 -1.53 -17.75 44.67
C GLN A 115 -0.36 -17.84 45.67
N ARG A 116 0.47 -16.80 45.81
CA ARG A 116 1.68 -16.84 46.65
C ARG A 116 1.43 -17.35 48.08
N ASN A 117 0.36 -16.90 48.73
CA ASN A 117 0.04 -17.27 50.11
C ASN A 117 -0.52 -18.70 50.25
N ALA A 118 -0.90 -19.34 49.15
CA ALA A 118 -1.47 -20.68 49.13
C ALA A 118 -0.41 -21.77 48.87
N LEU A 119 0.79 -21.39 48.44
CA LEU A 119 1.89 -22.31 48.12
C LEU A 119 2.98 -22.25 49.19
N SER A 120 3.75 -23.33 49.33
CA SER A 120 4.98 -23.26 50.13
C SER A 120 6.00 -22.35 49.44
N GLU A 121 6.78 -21.62 50.23
CA GLU A 121 7.76 -20.63 49.74
C GLU A 121 8.74 -21.24 48.74
N ASP A 122 9.23 -22.46 48.99
CA ASP A 122 10.15 -23.18 48.10
C ASP A 122 9.51 -23.51 46.74
N THR A 123 8.26 -23.99 46.75
CA THR A 123 7.52 -24.33 45.52
C THR A 123 7.22 -23.08 44.69
N PHE A 124 6.81 -22.01 45.37
CA PHE A 124 6.57 -20.72 44.72
C PHE A 124 7.85 -20.19 44.07
N ASN A 125 8.95 -20.10 44.83
CA ASN A 125 10.21 -19.53 44.35
C ASN A 125 10.78 -20.31 43.15
N LEU A 126 10.77 -21.64 43.20
CA LEU A 126 11.24 -22.48 42.11
C LEU A 126 10.40 -22.28 40.82
N THR A 127 9.06 -22.25 40.96
CA THR A 127 8.15 -22.05 39.81
C THR A 127 8.26 -20.64 39.25
N PHE A 128 8.35 -19.64 40.13
CA PHE A 128 8.48 -18.23 39.77
C PHE A 128 9.78 -17.99 38.98
N GLN A 129 10.92 -18.46 39.49
CA GLN A 129 12.22 -18.31 38.84
C GLN A 129 12.24 -19.01 37.48
N SER A 130 11.69 -20.22 37.38
CA SER A 130 11.58 -20.96 36.11
C SER A 130 10.76 -20.18 35.07
N ASN A 131 9.58 -19.68 35.45
CA ASN A 131 8.73 -18.89 34.55
C ASN A 131 9.37 -17.56 34.16
N GLN A 132 10.09 -16.91 35.08
CA GLN A 132 10.82 -15.68 34.80
C GLN A 132 11.89 -15.90 33.73
N VAL A 133 12.73 -16.94 33.87
CA VAL A 133 13.76 -17.29 32.88
C VAL A 133 13.14 -17.61 31.52
N GLN A 134 12.00 -18.32 31.49
CA GLN A 134 11.29 -18.60 30.24
C GLN A 134 10.74 -17.31 29.58
N LEU A 135 10.20 -16.39 30.37
CA LEU A 135 9.65 -15.13 29.88
C LEU A 135 10.74 -14.21 29.31
N GLU A 136 11.90 -14.15 29.95
CA GLU A 136 13.08 -13.43 29.48
C GLU A 136 13.60 -14.04 28.16
N SER A 137 13.69 -15.37 28.09
CA SER A 137 14.11 -16.09 26.88
C SER A 137 13.17 -15.84 25.69
N LEU A 138 11.85 -15.92 25.91
CA LEU A 138 10.84 -15.62 24.90
C LEU A 138 10.90 -14.16 24.44
N SER A 139 11.09 -13.23 25.38
CA SER A 139 11.21 -11.80 25.07
C SER A 139 12.43 -11.51 24.20
N ARG A 140 13.58 -12.12 24.49
CA ARG A 140 14.79 -12.02 23.66
C ARG A 140 14.56 -12.54 22.26
N ARG A 141 13.91 -13.71 22.11
CA ARG A 141 13.61 -14.30 20.80
C ARG A 141 12.63 -13.43 19.99
N LEU A 142 11.62 -12.86 20.64
CA LEU A 142 10.70 -11.91 20.00
C LEU A 142 11.43 -10.66 19.49
N GLN A 143 12.31 -10.08 20.29
CA GLN A 143 13.13 -8.93 19.86
C GLN A 143 14.01 -9.25 18.65
N GLU A 144 14.61 -10.45 18.61
CA GLU A 144 15.38 -10.90 17.44
C GLU A 144 14.49 -11.01 16.19
N MET A 145 13.28 -11.58 16.32
CA MET A 145 12.33 -11.67 15.21
C MET A 145 11.87 -10.30 14.72
N GLU A 146 11.60 -9.37 15.64
CA GLU A 146 11.23 -7.99 15.32
C GLU A 146 12.35 -7.27 14.57
N ALA A 147 13.60 -7.43 15.02
CA ALA A 147 14.76 -6.88 14.33
C ALA A 147 14.91 -7.42 12.90
N ARG A 148 14.68 -8.73 12.69
CA ARG A 148 14.69 -9.35 11.35
C ARG A 148 13.56 -8.83 10.47
N LEU A 149 12.33 -8.74 10.99
CA LEU A 149 11.18 -8.19 10.26
C LEU A 149 11.40 -6.73 9.88
N GLU A 150 11.99 -5.93 10.78
CA GLU A 150 12.31 -4.53 10.52
C GLU A 150 13.45 -4.36 9.51
N ALA A 151 14.44 -5.24 9.51
CA ALA A 151 15.47 -5.28 8.47
C ALA A 151 14.85 -5.56 7.08
N ILE A 152 13.92 -6.51 6.99
CA ILE A 152 13.17 -6.79 5.76
C ILE A 152 12.33 -5.58 5.36
N ARG A 153 11.62 -4.94 6.31
CA ARG A 153 10.85 -3.71 6.06
C ARG A 153 11.69 -2.62 5.41
N ARG A 154 12.86 -2.34 5.99
CA ARG A 154 13.82 -1.35 5.48
C ARG A 154 14.34 -1.71 4.09
N SER A 155 14.69 -2.98 3.87
CA SER A 155 15.14 -3.48 2.57
C SER A 155 14.06 -3.30 1.49
N VAL A 156 12.85 -3.78 1.74
CA VAL A 156 11.73 -3.67 0.79
C VAL A 156 11.35 -2.22 0.52
N SER A 157 11.36 -1.37 1.56
CA SER A 157 11.07 0.07 1.40
C SER A 157 12.11 0.76 0.51
N ARG A 158 13.40 0.42 0.66
CA ARG A 158 14.46 0.92 -0.22
C ARG A 158 14.23 0.49 -1.67
N LYS A 159 13.89 -0.79 -1.90
CA LYS A 159 13.57 -1.32 -3.24
C LYS A 159 12.36 -0.61 -3.87
N ILE A 160 11.34 -0.28 -3.08
CA ILE A 160 10.20 0.53 -3.54
C ILE A 160 10.67 1.92 -3.98
N GLY A 161 11.46 2.61 -3.14
CA GLY A 161 11.98 3.95 -3.48
C GLY A 161 12.75 3.97 -4.79
N LEU A 162 13.64 2.98 -5.01
CA LEU A 162 14.37 2.85 -6.28
C LEU A 162 13.43 2.63 -7.48
N LEU A 163 12.41 1.78 -7.33
CA LEU A 163 11.43 1.53 -8.39
C LEU A 163 10.55 2.76 -8.69
N GLU A 164 10.23 3.56 -7.68
CA GLU A 164 9.49 4.82 -7.84
C GLU A 164 10.33 5.86 -8.58
N GLU A 165 11.63 5.96 -8.26
CA GLU A 165 12.58 6.81 -8.98
C GLU A 165 12.72 6.39 -10.45
N GLU A 166 12.94 5.10 -10.71
CA GLU A 166 12.98 4.54 -12.08
C GLU A 166 11.68 4.84 -12.83
N TYR A 167 10.52 4.65 -12.18
CA TYR A 167 9.22 4.95 -12.78
C TYR A 167 9.09 6.43 -13.14
N GLY A 168 9.53 7.33 -12.26
CA GLY A 168 9.58 8.77 -12.51
C GLY A 168 10.48 9.14 -13.69
N SER A 169 11.65 8.49 -13.83
CA SER A 169 12.54 8.70 -14.98
C SER A 169 11.91 8.27 -16.31
N LEU A 170 11.20 7.14 -16.33
CA LEU A 170 10.48 6.66 -17.51
C LEU A 170 9.32 7.60 -17.88
N GLN A 171 8.63 8.15 -16.88
CA GLN A 171 7.58 9.14 -17.10
C GLN A 171 8.14 10.41 -17.77
N LYS A 172 9.26 10.96 -17.27
CA LYS A 172 9.94 12.10 -17.88
C LYS A 172 10.33 11.82 -19.33
N ARG A 173 10.92 10.64 -19.60
CA ARG A 173 11.30 10.23 -20.96
C ARG A 173 10.08 10.12 -21.88
N LEU A 174 8.95 9.60 -21.39
CA LEU A 174 7.71 9.54 -22.15
C LEU A 174 7.22 10.95 -22.53
N ASP A 175 7.32 11.90 -21.62
CA ASP A 175 6.91 13.30 -21.86
C ASP A 175 7.85 14.02 -22.83
N GLU A 176 9.16 13.76 -22.77
CA GLU A 176 10.13 14.20 -23.77
C GLU A 176 9.79 13.67 -25.17
N VAL A 177 9.55 12.37 -25.30
CA VAL A 177 9.19 11.72 -26.57
C VAL A 177 7.88 12.28 -27.14
N ARG A 178 6.90 12.60 -26.28
CA ARG A 178 5.68 13.31 -26.68
C ARG A 178 5.98 14.73 -27.19
N SER A 179 6.87 15.46 -26.54
CA SER A 179 7.28 16.81 -26.97
C SER A 179 7.95 16.77 -28.33
N LEU A 180 8.92 15.88 -28.54
CA LEU A 180 9.62 15.69 -29.83
C LEU A 180 8.65 15.35 -30.96
N ARG A 181 7.61 14.55 -30.67
CA ARG A 181 6.58 14.24 -31.64
C ARG A 181 5.73 15.48 -31.99
N ARG A 182 5.39 16.32 -31.01
CA ARG A 182 4.62 17.56 -31.24
C ARG A 182 5.40 18.57 -32.07
N SER A 183 6.72 18.64 -31.91
CA SER A 183 7.60 19.50 -32.70
C SER A 183 8.01 18.89 -34.04
N SER A 184 7.41 17.76 -34.44
CA SER A 184 7.78 17.01 -35.66
C SER A 184 9.27 16.63 -35.77
N ALA A 185 9.99 16.59 -34.65
CA ALA A 185 11.41 16.24 -34.60
C ALA A 185 11.66 14.72 -34.76
N ILE A 186 10.61 13.90 -34.59
CA ILE A 186 10.66 12.45 -34.78
C ILE A 186 9.49 11.99 -35.64
N THR A 187 9.71 10.92 -36.40
CA THR A 187 8.65 10.30 -37.22
C THR A 187 7.58 9.66 -36.33
N PHE A 188 6.42 9.36 -36.92
CA PHE A 188 5.36 8.66 -36.19
C PHE A 188 5.77 7.24 -35.79
N ALA A 189 6.52 6.55 -36.67
CA ALA A 189 6.99 5.19 -36.42
C ALA A 189 7.94 5.15 -35.22
N ASP A 190 8.91 6.05 -35.17
CA ASP A 190 9.86 6.17 -34.05
C ASP A 190 9.14 6.47 -32.73
N TYR A 191 8.22 7.42 -32.75
CA TYR A 191 7.39 7.76 -31.58
C TYR A 191 6.59 6.55 -31.08
N SER A 192 5.93 5.82 -31.99
CA SER A 192 5.09 4.69 -31.64
C SER A 192 5.91 3.56 -30.99
N SER A 193 7.06 3.25 -31.58
CA SER A 193 8.00 2.23 -31.08
C SER A 193 8.52 2.60 -29.67
N GLU A 194 9.07 3.80 -29.51
CA GLU A 194 9.65 4.27 -28.25
C GLU A 194 8.58 4.37 -27.14
N LYS A 195 7.39 4.92 -27.47
CA LYS A 195 6.26 4.99 -26.53
C LYS A 195 5.84 3.60 -26.06
N TYR A 196 5.74 2.64 -26.98
CA TYR A 196 5.38 1.26 -26.64
C TYR A 196 6.41 0.68 -25.66
N ASP A 197 7.69 0.84 -25.94
CA ASP A 197 8.76 0.28 -25.13
C ASP A 197 8.83 0.92 -23.72
N ILE A 198 8.71 2.25 -23.62
CA ILE A 198 8.62 2.96 -22.34
C ILE A 198 7.39 2.50 -21.54
N THR A 199 6.22 2.44 -22.18
CA THR A 199 4.97 2.03 -21.51
C THR A 199 5.06 0.59 -21.01
N ARG A 200 5.68 -0.31 -21.79
CA ARG A 200 5.94 -1.69 -21.39
C ARG A 200 6.83 -1.76 -20.15
N ARG A 201 7.91 -0.98 -20.10
CA ARG A 201 8.81 -0.89 -18.94
C ARG A 201 8.09 -0.33 -17.72
N MET A 202 7.35 0.77 -17.86
CA MET A 202 6.55 1.35 -16.78
C MET A 202 5.56 0.35 -16.19
N ARG A 203 4.86 -0.42 -17.04
CA ARG A 203 3.93 -1.48 -16.61
C ARG A 203 4.64 -2.58 -15.83
N SER A 204 5.85 -2.96 -16.24
CA SER A 204 6.68 -3.92 -15.51
C SER A 204 7.06 -3.41 -14.11
N ARG A 205 7.54 -2.17 -14.01
CA ARG A 205 7.91 -1.53 -12.72
C ARG A 205 6.70 -1.38 -11.79
N MET A 206 5.56 -0.96 -12.32
CA MET A 206 4.30 -0.89 -11.57
C MET A 206 3.87 -2.26 -11.01
N LYS A 207 4.02 -3.35 -11.80
CA LYS A 207 3.75 -4.70 -11.30
C LYS A 207 4.68 -5.08 -10.14
N ARG A 208 5.95 -4.70 -10.19
CA ARG A 208 6.92 -4.94 -9.10
C ARG A 208 6.59 -4.12 -7.85
N LEU A 209 6.27 -2.83 -8.00
CA LEU A 209 5.82 -1.97 -6.91
C LEU A 209 4.62 -2.58 -6.18
N LYS A 210 3.61 -3.06 -6.93
CA LYS A 210 2.46 -3.77 -6.34
C LYS A 210 2.86 -5.02 -5.57
N LYS A 211 3.85 -5.79 -6.04
CA LYS A 211 4.36 -6.97 -5.32
C LYS A 211 5.04 -6.57 -4.00
N TYR A 212 5.94 -5.58 -4.01
CA TYR A 212 6.63 -5.12 -2.80
C TYR A 212 5.67 -4.45 -1.80
N GLY A 213 4.72 -3.63 -2.28
CA GLY A 213 3.67 -3.06 -1.44
C GLY A 213 2.84 -4.15 -0.72
N LYS A 214 2.57 -5.27 -1.41
CA LYS A 214 1.91 -6.43 -0.80
C LYS A 214 2.77 -7.11 0.27
N ILE A 215 4.10 -7.12 0.13
CA ILE A 215 5.01 -7.65 1.15
C ILE A 215 4.98 -6.75 2.40
N ILE A 216 5.08 -5.42 2.22
CA ILE A 216 4.98 -4.47 3.35
C ILE A 216 3.66 -4.63 4.09
N SER A 217 2.54 -4.79 3.37
CA SER A 217 1.22 -4.97 4.00
C SER A 217 1.05 -6.28 4.79
N GLN A 218 1.99 -7.23 4.66
CA GLN A 218 1.98 -8.51 5.40
C GLN A 218 2.90 -8.50 6.62
N LEU A 219 3.75 -7.48 6.76
CA LEU A 219 4.62 -7.33 7.93
C LEU A 219 3.78 -6.90 9.14
N PRO A 220 4.04 -7.42 10.35
CA PRO A 220 3.36 -6.97 11.56
C PRO A 220 3.70 -5.51 11.82
N ASP A 221 2.72 -4.66 12.15
CA ASP A 221 3.00 -3.27 12.47
C ASP A 221 3.94 -3.19 13.70
N PRO A 222 5.01 -2.37 13.66
CA PRO A 222 6.11 -2.45 14.61
C PRO A 222 5.78 -1.98 16.04
N LEU A 223 4.53 -1.70 16.38
CA LEU A 223 4.19 -1.14 17.67
C LEU A 223 2.87 -1.69 18.18
N GLY A 224 2.96 -2.41 19.31
CA GLY A 224 1.88 -2.74 20.23
C GLY A 224 1.21 -1.50 20.85
N LYS A 225 0.87 -0.49 20.06
CA LYS A 225 -0.12 0.54 20.42
C LYS A 225 -1.51 -0.03 20.20
N GLY A 226 -1.91 -0.98 21.03
CA GLY A 226 -3.31 -1.33 21.35
C GLY A 226 -4.27 -1.70 20.20
N SER A 227 -3.88 -1.66 18.93
CA SER A 227 -4.75 -2.07 17.84
C SER A 227 -4.66 -3.57 17.68
N VAL A 228 -5.65 -4.28 18.24
CA VAL A 228 -5.95 -5.67 17.88
C VAL A 228 -5.81 -5.81 16.35
N SER A 229 -4.87 -6.64 15.92
CA SER A 229 -4.48 -6.78 14.52
C SER A 229 -5.70 -7.05 13.62
N PRO A 230 -5.86 -6.32 12.50
CA PRO A 230 -6.91 -6.60 11.51
C PRO A 230 -6.82 -7.98 10.85
N ILE A 231 -5.76 -8.76 11.13
CA ILE A 231 -5.59 -10.10 10.56
C ILE A 231 -6.57 -11.10 11.18
N ILE A 232 -6.95 -10.91 12.46
CA ILE A 232 -8.02 -11.72 13.09
C ILE A 232 -9.39 -11.32 12.52
N THR A 233 -9.63 -10.03 12.26
CA THR A 233 -10.88 -9.61 11.62
C THR A 233 -10.98 -10.04 10.16
N ARG A 234 -9.87 -10.23 9.42
CA ARG A 234 -9.93 -10.66 8.02
C ARG A 234 -10.48 -12.08 7.82
N ASN A 235 -10.25 -12.99 8.76
CA ASN A 235 -10.83 -14.34 8.71
C ASN A 235 -12.26 -14.37 9.27
N LEU A 236 -12.60 -13.53 10.25
CA LEU A 236 -13.99 -13.34 10.70
C LEU A 236 -14.86 -12.67 9.63
N ILE A 237 -14.32 -11.70 8.87
CA ILE A 237 -15.04 -10.98 7.81
C ILE A 237 -15.35 -11.91 6.64
N ARG A 238 -14.52 -12.91 6.33
CA ARG A 238 -14.87 -13.92 5.32
C ARG A 238 -16.09 -14.74 5.74
N TYR A 239 -16.17 -15.14 7.00
CA TYR A 239 -17.31 -15.90 7.53
C TYR A 239 -18.57 -15.03 7.68
N GLN A 240 -18.42 -13.76 8.08
CA GLN A 240 -19.57 -12.85 8.19
C GLN A 240 -20.05 -12.33 6.84
N SER A 241 -19.17 -12.20 5.83
CA SER A 241 -19.59 -11.74 4.49
C SER A 241 -20.55 -12.71 3.80
N SER A 242 -20.42 -14.02 4.00
CA SER A 242 -21.39 -14.99 3.47
C SER A 242 -22.75 -14.92 4.17
N ALA A 243 -22.77 -14.69 5.48
CA ALA A 243 -24.01 -14.53 6.24
C ALA A 243 -24.74 -13.22 5.88
N ILE A 244 -23.99 -12.12 5.70
CA ILE A 244 -24.55 -10.82 5.33
C ILE A 244 -25.08 -10.84 3.89
N ILE A 245 -24.37 -11.47 2.94
CA ILE A 245 -24.85 -11.61 1.56
C ILE A 245 -26.13 -12.46 1.52
N GLY A 246 -26.20 -13.54 2.31
CA GLY A 246 -27.43 -14.34 2.47
C GLY A 246 -28.60 -13.52 3.01
N ALA A 247 -28.39 -12.73 4.06
CA ALA A 247 -29.42 -11.88 4.63
C ALA A 247 -29.91 -10.78 3.66
N ILE A 248 -29.00 -10.17 2.90
CA ILE A 248 -29.35 -9.16 1.87
C ILE A 248 -30.19 -9.78 0.76
N LEU A 249 -29.87 -11.00 0.30
CA LEU A 249 -30.67 -11.69 -0.72
C LEU A 249 -32.09 -12.01 -0.24
N ILE A 250 -32.25 -12.40 1.03
CA ILE A 250 -33.56 -12.65 1.64
C ILE A 250 -34.37 -11.35 1.75
N ILE A 251 -33.76 -10.24 2.17
CA ILE A 251 -34.42 -8.93 2.26
C ILE A 251 -34.83 -8.42 0.87
N MET A 252 -33.97 -8.61 -0.14
CA MET A 252 -34.28 -8.26 -1.54
C MET A 252 -35.45 -9.09 -2.08
N ALA A 253 -35.49 -10.40 -1.78
CA ALA A 253 -36.61 -11.26 -2.18
C ALA A 253 -37.92 -10.87 -1.50
N LEU A 254 -37.90 -10.57 -0.20
CA LEU A 254 -39.07 -10.09 0.55
C LEU A 254 -39.53 -8.70 0.08
N GLY A 255 -38.59 -7.79 -0.18
CA GLY A 255 -38.89 -6.46 -0.71
C GLY A 255 -39.50 -6.52 -2.12
N ALA A 256 -38.96 -7.37 -2.99
CA ALA A 256 -39.51 -7.60 -4.32
C ALA A 256 -40.91 -8.23 -4.26
N TYR A 257 -41.14 -9.20 -3.36
CA TYR A 257 -42.44 -9.80 -3.13
C TYR A 257 -43.47 -8.78 -2.62
N LEU A 258 -43.08 -7.93 -1.66
CA LEU A 258 -43.95 -6.88 -1.12
C LEU A 258 -44.23 -5.76 -2.13
N LEU A 259 -43.27 -5.40 -2.98
CA LEU A 259 -43.48 -4.41 -4.04
C LEU A 259 -44.36 -4.97 -5.17
N TRP A 260 -44.22 -6.25 -5.50
CA TRP A 260 -45.05 -6.91 -6.50
C TRP A 260 -46.49 -7.10 -6.02
N ALA A 261 -46.70 -7.37 -4.73
CA ALA A 261 -48.02 -7.53 -4.13
C ALA A 261 -48.82 -6.21 -4.00
N LYS A 262 -48.20 -5.04 -4.14
CA LYS A 262 -48.79 -3.78 -3.66
C LYS A 262 -49.00 -2.66 -4.69
N ASN A 263 -48.98 -2.92 -6.00
CA ASN A 263 -49.43 -1.87 -6.95
C ASN A 263 -49.83 -2.37 -8.35
N PRO A 264 -51.13 -2.44 -8.65
CA PRO A 264 -51.65 -2.15 -9.98
C PRO A 264 -52.04 -0.66 -10.06
N GLN A 265 -51.40 0.06 -10.98
CA GLN A 265 -51.74 1.42 -11.45
C GLN A 265 -51.48 2.57 -10.47
N PHE A 266 -50.71 3.58 -10.91
CA PHE A 266 -51.21 4.97 -10.98
C PHE A 266 -50.21 5.92 -11.66
N SER A 267 -50.79 6.88 -12.37
CA SER A 267 -50.22 7.77 -13.36
C SER A 267 -49.61 9.07 -12.79
N ARG A 268 -48.74 9.69 -13.61
CA ARG A 268 -48.41 11.15 -13.71
C ARG A 268 -49.66 12.06 -13.49
N PRO A 269 -49.55 13.39 -13.17
CA PRO A 269 -48.58 14.35 -13.72
C PRO A 269 -48.09 15.57 -12.86
N GLN A 270 -46.88 16.03 -13.21
CA GLN A 270 -46.39 17.39 -13.53
C GLN A 270 -47.20 18.66 -13.13
N GLY A 271 -46.53 19.62 -12.48
CA GLY A 271 -46.98 21.01 -12.30
C GLY A 271 -45.81 21.98 -12.01
N SER A 272 -45.73 23.06 -12.79
CA SER A 272 -44.69 24.10 -12.89
C SER A 272 -44.85 25.26 -11.90
N ALA A 273 -43.78 26.04 -11.64
CA ALA A 273 -43.76 27.50 -11.81
C ALA A 273 -42.38 28.12 -11.49
N GLN A 274 -41.82 28.85 -12.46
CA GLN A 274 -40.81 29.90 -12.29
C GLN A 274 -41.50 31.21 -11.89
N ILE A 275 -40.92 32.00 -10.98
CA ILE A 275 -41.11 33.46 -10.92
C ILE A 275 -39.78 34.16 -10.60
N SER A 276 -39.57 35.27 -11.31
CA SER A 276 -38.41 36.15 -11.41
C SER A 276 -38.18 37.10 -10.22
N GLN A 277 -36.93 37.57 -10.14
CA GLN A 277 -36.41 38.93 -9.79
C GLN A 277 -37.11 39.76 -8.71
N THR A 278 -36.33 40.40 -7.82
CA THR A 278 -36.02 41.85 -7.86
C THR A 278 -34.98 42.21 -6.78
N LYS A 279 -34.02 43.07 -7.16
CA LYS A 279 -32.95 43.68 -6.34
C LYS A 279 -33.47 44.99 -5.74
N PRO A 280 -33.04 45.38 -4.54
CA PRO A 280 -32.45 46.72 -4.43
C PRO A 280 -31.16 46.76 -3.62
N SER A 281 -30.33 47.70 -4.05
CA SER A 281 -29.05 48.14 -3.50
C SER A 281 -29.27 49.07 -2.31
N VAL A 282 -28.59 48.83 -1.19
CA VAL A 282 -28.39 49.81 -0.12
C VAL A 282 -26.95 49.68 0.41
N GLN A 283 -26.22 50.79 0.36
CA GLN A 283 -24.90 50.99 0.96
C GLN A 283 -25.07 51.11 2.49
N ALA A 284 -24.22 50.43 3.26
CA ALA A 284 -24.06 50.70 4.68
C ALA A 284 -22.64 50.35 5.17
N LEU A 285 -22.14 51.24 6.03
CA LEU A 285 -20.90 51.30 6.79
C LEU A 285 -20.07 50.01 6.91
N LEU A 286 -18.76 50.14 6.66
CA LEU A 286 -17.71 49.18 7.00
C LEU A 286 -17.67 48.94 8.52
N PRO A 287 -18.06 47.74 9.01
CA PRO A 287 -17.70 47.28 10.33
C PRO A 287 -16.28 46.71 10.23
N VAL A 288 -15.36 47.21 11.04
CA VAL A 288 -14.07 46.52 11.27
C VAL A 288 -14.42 45.19 11.92
N SER A 289 -14.50 44.15 11.10
CA SER A 289 -14.80 42.79 11.52
C SER A 289 -13.72 42.35 12.52
N PRO A 290 -14.09 41.80 13.68
CA PRO A 290 -13.11 41.24 14.60
C PRO A 290 -12.30 40.17 13.87
N PRO A 291 -10.97 40.10 14.12
CA PRO A 291 -10.05 39.23 13.37
C PRO A 291 -10.45 37.74 13.36
N GLU A 292 -11.25 37.29 14.33
CA GLU A 292 -11.75 35.92 14.43
C GLU A 292 -12.68 35.51 13.27
N ALA A 293 -13.55 36.42 12.79
CA ALA A 293 -14.50 36.10 11.72
C ALA A 293 -13.78 35.74 10.39
N ARG A 294 -12.58 36.27 10.17
CA ARG A 294 -11.78 36.00 8.96
C ARG A 294 -11.13 34.62 8.99
N GLU A 295 -10.69 34.16 10.16
CA GLU A 295 -10.02 32.86 10.26
C GLU A 295 -11.02 31.71 10.01
N ASP A 296 -12.25 31.80 10.51
CA ASP A 296 -13.31 30.82 10.26
C ASP A 296 -13.60 30.64 8.76
N GLU A 297 -13.61 31.72 7.98
CA GLU A 297 -13.77 31.67 6.53
C GLU A 297 -12.61 30.95 5.83
N THR A 298 -11.37 31.22 6.26
CA THR A 298 -10.19 30.55 5.70
C THR A 298 -10.16 29.06 6.04
N ILE A 299 -10.62 28.66 7.23
CA ILE A 299 -10.78 27.26 7.61
C ILE A 299 -11.88 26.60 6.77
N LYS A 300 -13.04 27.24 6.56
CA LYS A 300 -14.09 26.74 5.66
C LYS A 300 -13.55 26.54 4.24
N SER A 301 -12.75 27.48 3.74
CA SER A 301 -12.10 27.37 2.42
C SER A 301 -11.18 26.14 2.29
N LEU A 302 -10.47 25.75 3.36
CA LEU A 302 -9.68 24.51 3.41
C LEU A 302 -10.57 23.27 3.21
N PHE A 303 -11.67 23.14 3.96
CA PHE A 303 -12.57 22.00 3.85
C PHE A 303 -13.33 21.97 2.52
N GLU A 304 -13.67 23.13 1.98
CA GLU A 304 -14.24 23.26 0.63
C GLU A 304 -13.24 22.80 -0.44
N THR A 305 -11.96 23.12 -0.27
CA THR A 305 -10.90 22.63 -1.17
C THR A 305 -10.78 21.12 -1.12
N ILE A 306 -10.86 20.51 0.07
CA ILE A 306 -10.88 19.04 0.24
C ILE A 306 -12.11 18.43 -0.44
N ARG A 307 -13.28 19.06 -0.27
CA ARG A 307 -14.53 18.62 -0.91
C ARG A 307 -14.38 18.59 -2.43
N ARG A 308 -13.94 19.69 -3.01
CA ARG A 308 -13.70 19.84 -4.46
C ARG A 308 -12.66 18.83 -4.96
N ALA A 309 -11.53 18.69 -4.27
CA ALA A 309 -10.47 17.77 -4.66
C ALA A 309 -10.96 16.31 -4.71
N ASN A 310 -11.85 15.90 -3.81
CA ASN A 310 -12.46 14.56 -3.85
C ASN A 310 -13.45 14.38 -5.00
N LEU A 311 -14.29 15.39 -5.28
CA LEU A 311 -15.26 15.34 -6.38
C LEU A 311 -14.57 15.33 -7.75
N GLU A 312 -13.51 16.12 -7.90
CA GLU A 312 -12.71 16.22 -9.14
C GLU A 312 -11.61 15.16 -9.24
N LYS A 313 -11.40 14.36 -8.18
CA LYS A 313 -10.31 13.38 -8.06
C LYS A 313 -8.92 13.98 -8.32
N ASN A 314 -8.70 15.21 -7.84
CA ASN A 314 -7.44 15.92 -7.95
C ASN A 314 -6.54 15.63 -6.73
N ILE A 315 -5.62 14.67 -6.88
CA ILE A 315 -4.79 14.20 -5.76
C ILE A 315 -3.82 15.27 -5.26
N ASP A 316 -3.32 16.12 -6.15
CA ASP A 316 -2.36 17.16 -5.78
C ASP A 316 -3.05 18.26 -4.97
N LEU A 317 -4.25 18.68 -5.38
CA LEU A 317 -5.09 19.60 -4.62
C LEU A 317 -5.47 19.00 -3.25
N PHE A 318 -5.85 17.72 -3.21
CA PHE A 318 -6.18 17.02 -1.96
C PHE A 318 -4.97 16.99 -1.01
N MET A 319 -3.80 16.60 -1.51
CA MET A 319 -2.58 16.51 -0.69
C MET A 319 -1.99 17.87 -0.30
N SER A 320 -2.35 18.93 -1.03
CA SER A 320 -2.00 20.32 -0.67
C SER A 320 -2.70 20.77 0.62
N CYS A 321 -3.82 20.14 1.02
CA CYS A 321 -4.56 20.48 2.23
C CYS A 321 -3.93 19.91 3.51
N TYR A 322 -2.96 19.01 3.37
CA TYR A 322 -2.27 18.36 4.48
C TYR A 322 -0.92 19.03 4.74
N ALA A 323 -0.58 19.15 6.02
CA ALA A 323 0.69 19.71 6.44
C ALA A 323 1.86 18.86 5.96
N SER A 324 3.02 19.50 5.81
CA SER A 324 4.27 18.84 5.41
C SER A 324 4.67 17.69 6.35
N ASP A 325 4.43 17.85 7.65
CA ASP A 325 4.73 16.91 8.74
C ASP A 325 3.55 16.00 9.13
N PHE A 326 2.48 15.96 8.34
CA PHE A 326 1.32 15.11 8.63
C PHE A 326 1.75 13.63 8.71
N ASN A 327 1.51 12.99 9.86
CA ASN A 327 1.89 11.60 10.06
C ASN A 327 1.13 10.67 9.09
N GLY A 328 1.87 9.90 8.30
CA GLY A 328 1.27 9.02 7.30
C GLY A 328 0.73 9.74 6.06
N ARG A 329 1.29 10.90 5.67
CA ARG A 329 0.89 11.66 4.48
C ARG A 329 0.84 10.81 3.20
N ASN A 330 1.89 10.01 2.95
CA ASN A 330 1.92 9.11 1.79
C ASN A 330 0.90 7.97 1.91
N LYS A 331 0.72 7.40 3.11
CA LYS A 331 -0.32 6.40 3.37
C LYS A 331 -1.72 6.95 3.07
N LYS A 332 -1.99 8.21 3.46
CA LYS A 332 -3.24 8.91 3.15
C LYS A 332 -3.42 9.11 1.64
N LYS A 333 -2.37 9.55 0.93
CA LYS A 333 -2.38 9.69 -0.54
C LYS A 333 -2.78 8.38 -1.23
N VAL A 334 -2.13 7.28 -0.87
CA VAL A 334 -2.39 5.95 -1.45
C VAL A 334 -3.81 5.49 -1.13
N ALA A 335 -4.26 5.59 0.13
CA ALA A 335 -5.61 5.20 0.52
C ALA A 335 -6.71 6.02 -0.20
N THR A 336 -6.48 7.32 -0.43
CA THR A 336 -7.40 8.16 -1.21
C THR A 336 -7.45 7.71 -2.68
N LEU A 337 -6.30 7.45 -3.31
CA LEU A 337 -6.24 6.95 -4.68
C LEU A 337 -6.91 5.58 -4.83
N GLU A 338 -6.70 4.66 -3.89
CA GLU A 338 -7.38 3.38 -3.88
C GLU A 338 -8.90 3.55 -3.74
N THR A 339 -9.35 4.46 -2.88
CA THR A 339 -10.78 4.78 -2.74
C THR A 339 -11.35 5.32 -4.06
N TRP A 340 -10.66 6.26 -4.71
CA TRP A 340 -11.09 6.85 -5.98
C TRP A 340 -11.05 5.88 -7.16
N ASP A 341 -10.27 4.81 -7.08
CA ASP A 341 -10.23 3.73 -8.07
C ASP A 341 -11.52 2.92 -8.03
N HIS A 342 -12.03 2.63 -6.83
CA HIS A 342 -13.20 1.77 -6.61
C HIS A 342 -14.53 2.52 -6.57
N PHE A 343 -14.52 3.79 -6.15
CA PHE A 343 -15.72 4.58 -5.90
C PHE A 343 -15.70 5.94 -6.62
N ASP A 344 -16.90 6.41 -6.96
CA ASP A 344 -17.16 7.79 -7.39
C ASP A 344 -17.94 8.52 -6.30
N TYR A 345 -17.48 9.71 -5.92
CA TYR A 345 -18.24 10.59 -5.03
C TYR A 345 -19.38 11.23 -5.83
N ARG A 346 -20.62 10.90 -5.49
CA ARG A 346 -21.83 11.50 -6.08
C ARG A 346 -22.16 12.83 -5.44
N SER A 347 -22.05 12.88 -4.11
CA SER A 347 -22.10 14.12 -3.36
C SER A 347 -21.26 14.03 -2.10
N LEU A 348 -20.73 15.17 -1.69
CA LEU A 348 -19.92 15.31 -0.50
C LEU A 348 -20.26 16.67 0.11
N SER A 349 -20.69 16.68 1.35
CA SER A 349 -20.92 17.91 2.13
C SER A 349 -20.36 17.76 3.53
N TYR A 350 -20.17 18.88 4.22
CA TYR A 350 -19.63 18.90 5.57
C TYR A 350 -20.33 19.95 6.43
N ASP A 351 -20.43 19.64 7.72
CA ASP A 351 -20.75 20.61 8.77
C ASP A 351 -19.48 20.82 9.61
N LEU A 352 -19.14 22.07 9.90
CA LEU A 352 -17.94 22.43 10.65
C LEU A 352 -18.32 23.09 11.99
N LYS A 353 -17.69 22.66 13.08
CA LYS A 353 -17.78 23.28 14.40
C LYS A 353 -16.38 23.58 14.93
N THR A 354 -16.02 24.85 15.06
CA THR A 354 -14.76 25.27 15.67
C THR A 354 -14.80 24.98 17.18
N LEU A 355 -13.78 24.29 17.70
CA LEU A 355 -13.69 23.92 19.13
C LEU A 355 -12.68 24.81 19.86
N ALA A 356 -11.54 25.06 19.24
CA ALA A 356 -10.52 25.98 19.75
C ALA A 356 -9.79 26.63 18.58
N LEU A 357 -9.51 27.92 18.68
CA LEU A 357 -8.79 28.68 17.67
C LEU A 357 -7.69 29.51 18.33
N THR A 358 -6.47 29.40 17.80
CA THR A 358 -5.34 30.25 18.15
C THR A 358 -4.73 30.84 16.87
N ALA A 359 -3.74 31.73 17.01
CA ALA A 359 -3.08 32.36 15.87
C ALA A 359 -2.43 31.38 14.88
N HIS A 360 -2.01 30.19 15.35
CA HIS A 360 -1.23 29.23 14.54
C HIS A 360 -1.80 27.82 14.52
N THR A 361 -2.74 27.50 15.41
CA THR A 361 -3.38 26.18 15.49
C THR A 361 -4.88 26.34 15.64
N ALA A 362 -5.63 25.38 15.10
CA ALA A 362 -7.07 25.30 15.32
C ALA A 362 -7.44 23.84 15.57
N LEU A 363 -8.43 23.63 16.43
CA LEU A 363 -9.08 22.35 16.63
C LEU A 363 -10.53 22.49 16.18
N VAL A 364 -10.91 21.69 15.19
CA VAL A 364 -12.25 21.74 14.60
C VAL A 364 -12.85 20.36 14.54
N ARG A 365 -14.17 20.28 14.75
CA ARG A 365 -14.95 19.08 14.52
C ARG A 365 -15.64 19.18 13.17
N VAL A 366 -15.38 18.22 12.29
CA VAL A 366 -16.00 18.15 10.97
C VAL A 366 -16.89 16.92 10.87
N LYS A 367 -18.14 17.12 10.44
CA LYS A 367 -19.09 16.05 10.14
C LYS A 367 -19.26 15.96 8.63
N TRP A 368 -18.68 14.93 8.02
CA TRP A 368 -18.83 14.64 6.60
C TRP A 368 -20.10 13.85 6.34
N ARG A 369 -20.84 14.26 5.30
CA ARG A 369 -21.96 13.50 4.72
C ARG A 369 -21.55 13.10 3.31
N ILE A 370 -21.30 11.81 3.14
CA ILE A 370 -20.66 11.22 1.96
C ILE A 370 -21.71 10.41 1.22
N ASN A 371 -21.82 10.61 -0.08
CA ASN A 371 -22.60 9.75 -0.97
C ASN A 371 -21.67 9.24 -2.08
N ILE A 372 -21.41 7.95 -2.08
CA ILE A 372 -20.50 7.30 -3.03
C ILE A 372 -21.22 6.21 -3.81
N SER A 373 -20.78 5.96 -5.05
CA SER A 373 -21.25 4.82 -5.84
C SER A 373 -20.06 3.97 -6.29
N PRO A 374 -20.13 2.62 -6.18
CA PRO A 374 -19.12 1.75 -6.74
C PRO A 374 -19.02 1.93 -8.26
N LYS A 375 -17.80 2.00 -8.80
CA LYS A 375 -17.60 2.13 -10.27
C LYS A 375 -18.05 0.91 -11.07
N ARG A 376 -18.08 -0.27 -10.44
CA ARG A 376 -18.44 -1.54 -11.09
C ARG A 376 -19.95 -1.79 -11.13
N GLY A 377 -20.75 -0.74 -10.91
CA GLY A 377 -22.19 -0.86 -10.70
C GLY A 377 -22.52 -1.24 -9.26
N GLY A 378 -23.72 -0.87 -8.82
CA GLY A 378 -24.20 -1.04 -7.45
C GLY A 378 -25.00 0.17 -6.99
N PRO A 379 -25.83 0.02 -5.94
CA PRO A 379 -26.54 1.14 -5.34
C PRO A 379 -25.55 2.13 -4.72
N SER A 380 -25.94 3.41 -4.67
CA SER A 380 -25.15 4.42 -3.96
C SER A 380 -25.21 4.20 -2.45
N GLU A 381 -24.08 4.31 -1.78
CA GLU A 381 -23.96 4.23 -0.34
C GLU A 381 -23.86 5.63 0.26
N LYS A 382 -24.67 5.89 1.30
CA LYS A 382 -24.61 7.11 2.10
C LYS A 382 -23.91 6.80 3.41
N ALA A 383 -22.85 7.55 3.71
CA ALA A 383 -22.10 7.43 4.95
C ALA A 383 -22.00 8.79 5.64
N THR A 384 -21.99 8.79 6.97
CA THR A 384 -21.72 9.98 7.79
C THR A 384 -20.54 9.69 8.69
N THR A 385 -19.60 10.62 8.78
CA THR A 385 -18.40 10.45 9.62
C THR A 385 -18.09 11.74 10.36
N VAL A 386 -17.83 11.65 11.66
CA VAL A 386 -17.47 12.80 12.50
C VAL A 386 -16.01 12.64 12.91
N LEU A 387 -15.21 13.69 12.68
CA LEU A 387 -13.77 13.70 12.93
C LEU A 387 -13.39 14.96 13.72
N ASP A 388 -12.50 14.79 14.68
CA ASP A 388 -11.78 15.89 15.31
C ASP A 388 -10.46 16.11 14.54
N VAL A 389 -10.26 17.34 14.07
CA VAL A 389 -9.18 17.70 13.14
C VAL A 389 -8.34 18.80 13.76
N SER A 390 -7.05 18.51 13.98
CA SER A 390 -6.08 19.53 14.37
C SER A 390 -5.47 20.16 13.12
N LEU A 391 -5.60 21.47 13.02
CA LEU A 391 -5.05 22.31 11.95
C LEU A 391 -3.84 23.08 12.45
N LYS A 392 -2.93 23.40 11.54
CA LYS A 392 -1.86 24.38 11.76
C LYS A 392 -1.70 25.29 10.55
N LYS A 393 -1.19 26.50 10.79
CA LYS A 393 -0.91 27.48 9.73
C LYS A 393 0.49 27.23 9.16
N GLU A 394 0.60 26.98 7.86
CA GLU A 394 1.87 26.87 7.12
C GLU A 394 1.85 27.90 5.98
N ALA A 395 2.84 28.81 5.95
CA ALA A 395 2.93 29.89 4.96
C ALA A 395 1.62 30.69 4.81
N GLY A 396 0.97 31.01 5.94
CA GLY A 396 -0.29 31.78 5.95
C GLY A 396 -1.56 30.97 5.66
N HIS A 397 -1.46 29.69 5.30
CA HIS A 397 -2.62 28.84 4.99
C HIS A 397 -2.85 27.76 6.04
N TRP A 398 -4.11 27.49 6.38
CA TRP A 398 -4.46 26.36 7.22
C TRP A 398 -4.21 25.03 6.52
N LYS A 399 -3.61 24.08 7.25
CA LYS A 399 -3.33 22.71 6.80
C LYS A 399 -3.70 21.70 7.88
N ILE A 400 -4.11 20.50 7.47
CA ILE A 400 -4.42 19.40 8.38
C ILE A 400 -3.12 18.83 8.96
N LYS A 401 -2.98 18.89 10.29
CA LYS A 401 -1.87 18.30 11.05
C LYS A 401 -2.19 16.90 11.55
N LYS A 402 -3.42 16.68 12.04
CA LYS A 402 -3.87 15.43 12.66
C LYS A 402 -5.37 15.23 12.44
N ILE A 403 -5.80 13.97 12.35
CA ILE A 403 -7.22 13.59 12.25
C ILE A 403 -7.45 12.47 13.27
N GLU A 404 -8.49 12.60 14.08
CA GLU A 404 -8.90 11.60 15.06
C GLU A 404 -10.41 11.33 14.89
N PRO A 405 -10.84 10.05 14.89
CA PRO A 405 -12.26 9.73 14.90
C PRO A 405 -12.87 10.14 16.25
N VAL A 406 -14.07 10.71 16.22
CA VAL A 406 -14.86 10.88 17.44
C VAL A 406 -15.44 9.50 17.79
N ILE A 407 -15.01 8.95 18.93
CA ILE A 407 -15.48 7.67 19.47
C ILE A 407 -16.82 7.87 20.17
#